data_AF-A0A2I0VBM9-F1
#
_entry.id   AF-A0A2I0VBM9-F1
#
_cell.length_a   1.000
_cell.length_b   1.000
_cell.length_c   1.000
_cell.angle_alpha   90.00
_cell.angle_beta   90.00
_cell.angle_gamma   90.00
#
_symmetry.space_group_name_H-M   'P 1'
#
loop_
_entity.id
_entity.type
_entity.pdbx_description
1 polymer ?
#
loop_
_entity_poly.entity_id
_entity_poly.type
_entity_poly.pdbx_seq_one_letter_code
_entity_poly.pdbx_strand_id
1 'polypeptide(L)' 'MDVRRHQDIHSRSTMRILESHSNLYAAIIGERVCIKIGDRSWCPTDGEWKLATSGTRYAVWCR' A
#
# COMPACT_ATOMS: atom_id res chain seq x y z
N MET A 1 -1.77 -9.85 9.15
CA MET A 1 -3.04 -10.28 8.53
C MET A 1 -4.21 -9.35 8.85
N ASP A 2 -4.10 -8.54 9.92
CA ASP A 2 -5.22 -7.71 10.38
C ASP A 2 -5.58 -6.57 9.43
N VAL A 3 -4.61 -5.88 8.83
CA VAL A 3 -4.87 -4.82 7.84
C VAL A 3 -5.80 -5.31 6.72
N ARG A 4 -5.49 -6.46 6.12
CA ARG A 4 -6.27 -7.03 5.03
C ARG A 4 -7.73 -7.29 5.44
N ARG A 5 -7.95 -7.83 6.64
CA ARG A 5 -9.31 -8.12 7.16
C ARG A 5 -10.07 -6.85 7.52
N HIS A 6 -9.46 -5.92 8.25
CA HIS A 6 -10.11 -4.69 8.69
C HIS A 6 -10.46 -3.76 7.53
N GLN A 7 -9.67 -3.81 6.45
CA GLN A 7 -9.91 -3.02 5.24
C GLN A 7 -10.79 -3.77 4.21
N ASP A 8 -11.27 -4.97 4.56
CA ASP A 8 -12.15 -5.80 3.73
C ASP A 8 -11.55 -6.02 2.32
N ILE A 9 -10.25 -6.29 2.30
CA ILE A 9 -9.54 -6.66 1.08
C ILE A 9 -9.81 -8.15 0.82
N HIS A 10 -10.30 -8.45 -0.38
CA HIS A 10 -10.66 -9.78 -0.84
C HIS A 10 -10.07 -10.04 -2.24
N SER A 11 -10.24 -11.26 -2.77
CA SER A 11 -9.61 -11.66 -4.04
C SER A 11 -10.05 -10.81 -5.24
N ARG A 12 -11.27 -10.27 -5.20
CA ARG A 12 -11.83 -9.37 -6.23
C ARG A 12 -11.56 -7.87 -5.99
N SER A 13 -10.78 -7.50 -4.98
CA SER A 13 -10.51 -6.08 -4.72
C SER A 13 -9.73 -5.49 -5.89
N THR A 14 -10.10 -4.29 -6.31
CA THR A 14 -9.40 -3.58 -7.38
C THR A 14 -7.97 -3.28 -6.99
N MET A 15 -7.08 -3.19 -7.97
CA MET A 15 -5.67 -2.86 -7.75
C MET A 15 -5.24 -1.82 -8.77
N ARG A 16 -4.60 -0.77 -8.29
CA ARG A 16 -4.04 0.29 -9.13
C ARG A 16 -2.57 0.47 -8.81
N ILE A 17 -1.71 0.20 -9.79
CA ILE A 17 -0.28 0.41 -9.67
C ILE A 17 -0.01 1.91 -9.80
N LEU A 18 0.78 2.46 -8.89
CA LEU A 18 1.21 3.86 -8.90
C LEU A 18 2.64 3.98 -9.42
N GLU A 19 3.55 3.12 -8.94
CA GLU A 19 4.95 3.10 -9.32
C GLU A 19 5.42 1.66 -9.51
N SER A 20 6.22 1.42 -10.55
CA SER A 20 6.80 0.10 -10.85
C SER A 20 8.20 0.24 -11.43
N HIS A 21 9.19 0.18 -10.55
CA HIS A 21 10.62 0.24 -10.85
C HIS A 21 11.35 -0.94 -10.21
N SER A 22 12.61 -1.18 -10.59
CA SER A 22 13.43 -2.27 -10.04
C SER A 22 13.59 -2.23 -8.51
N ASN A 23 13.55 -1.04 -7.91
CA ASN A 23 13.73 -0.82 -6.47
C ASN A 23 12.49 -0.21 -5.77
N LEU A 24 11.34 -0.17 -6.46
CA LEU A 24 10.08 0.35 -5.93
C LEU A 24 8.88 -0.29 -6.63
N TYR A 25 7.98 -0.86 -5.84
CA TYR A 25 6.62 -1.15 -6.27
C TYR A 25 5.65 -0.48 -5.31
N ALA A 26 4.78 0.39 -5.82
CA ALA A 26 3.74 1.03 -5.05
C ALA A 26 2.37 0.86 -5.70
N ALA A 27 1.36 0.52 -4.90
CA ALA A 27 0.02 0.25 -5.41
C ALA A 27 -1.05 0.57 -4.37
N ILE A 28 -2.27 0.84 -4.85
CA ILE A 28 -3.48 0.95 -4.06
C ILE A 28 -4.34 -0.30 -4.31
N ILE A 29 -4.88 -0.88 -3.24
CA ILE A 29 -5.73 -2.07 -3.27
C ILE A 29 -7.08 -1.72 -2.63
N GLY A 30 -8.15 -2.02 -3.33
CA GLY A 30 -9.54 -1.79 -2.90
C GLY A 30 -9.84 -0.35 -2.55
N GLU A 31 -9.06 0.61 -3.07
CA GLU A 31 -9.11 2.04 -2.72
C GLU A 31 -8.95 2.35 -1.22
N ARG A 32 -8.51 1.38 -0.41
CA ARG A 32 -8.49 1.46 1.06
C ARG A 32 -7.11 1.21 1.64
N VAL A 33 -6.28 0.44 0.94
CA VAL A 33 -4.91 0.11 1.34
C VAL A 33 -3.94 0.63 0.30
N CYS A 34 -2.89 1.30 0.73
CA CYS A 34 -1.76 1.65 -0.10
C CYS A 34 -0.52 0.89 0.40
N ILE A 35 0.29 0.36 -0.52
CA ILE A 35 1.50 -0.36 -0.20
C ILE A 35 2.69 0.21 -0.95
N LYS A 36 3.86 0.02 -0.35
CA LYS A 36 5.17 0.19 -0.96
C LYS A 36 6.04 -1.00 -0.61
N ILE A 37 6.72 -1.55 -1.60
CA ILE A 37 7.76 -2.56 -1.46
C ILE A 37 9.03 -2.08 -2.19
N GLY A 38 10.19 -2.34 -1.62
CA GLY A 38 11.49 -1.97 -2.19
C GLY A 38 12.26 -0.94 -1.36
N ASP A 39 13.49 -0.68 -1.79
CA ASP A 39 14.46 0.15 -1.07
C ASP A 39 14.21 1.64 -1.22
N ARG A 40 13.67 2.06 -2.37
CA ARG A 40 13.45 3.48 -2.67
C ARG A 40 12.43 4.07 -1.70
N SER A 41 12.71 5.24 -1.13
CA SER A 41 11.73 5.98 -0.32
C SER A 41 10.53 6.41 -1.16
N TRP A 42 9.32 6.20 -0.62
CA TRP A 42 8.06 6.58 -1.24
C TRP A 42 6.95 6.53 -0.20
N CYS A 43 5.99 7.45 -0.30
CA CYS A 43 4.74 7.48 0.47
C CYS A 43 3.60 8.03 -0.43
N PRO A 44 2.33 7.68 -0.15
CA PRO A 44 1.22 8.27 -0.88
C PRO A 44 1.07 9.75 -0.53
N THR A 45 0.92 10.60 -1.55
CA THR A 45 0.76 12.06 -1.40
C THR A 45 -0.70 12.51 -1.40
N ASP A 46 -1.59 11.69 -1.95
CA ASP A 46 -2.96 12.10 -2.24
C ASP A 46 -3.94 11.49 -1.23
N GLY A 47 -4.57 12.35 -0.43
CA GLY A 47 -5.61 11.98 0.54
C GLY A 47 -5.09 11.64 1.94
N GLU A 48 -6.01 11.34 2.86
CA GLU A 48 -5.72 11.06 4.26
C GLU A 48 -5.25 9.61 4.47
N TRP A 49 -4.01 9.31 4.11
CA TRP A 49 -3.38 8.03 4.38
C TRP A 49 -2.74 7.99 5.76
N LYS A 50 -3.08 6.97 6.56
CA LYS A 50 -2.45 6.72 7.85
C LYS A 50 -1.52 5.52 7.76
N LEU A 51 -0.29 5.68 8.24
CA LEU A 51 0.66 4.57 8.29
C LEU A 51 0.14 3.48 9.22
N ALA A 52 -0.16 2.31 8.68
CA ALA A 52 -0.68 1.17 9.43
C ALA A 52 0.45 0.28 9.95
N THR A 53 1.49 0.06 9.13
CA THR A 53 2.69 -0.68 9.53
C THR A 53 3.83 -0.42 8.54
N SER A 54 5.07 -0.57 9.00
CA SER A 54 6.26 -0.50 8.17
C SER A 54 7.35 -1.42 8.69
N GLY A 55 8.34 -1.70 7.84
CA GLY A 55 9.51 -2.48 8.19
C GLY A 55 10.55 -2.41 7.08
N THR A 56 11.51 -3.33 7.12
CA THR A 56 12.59 -3.37 6.13
C THR A 56 12.01 -3.56 4.73
N ARG A 57 12.19 -2.54 3.87
CA ARG A 57 11.78 -2.52 2.46
C ARG A 57 10.27 -2.61 2.23
N TYR A 58 9.44 -2.29 3.23
CA TYR A 58 7.99 -2.16 3.00
C TYR A 58 7.33 -1.13 3.91
N ALA A 59 6.22 -0.57 3.43
CA ALA A 59 5.31 0.24 4.22
C ALA A 59 3.87 0.04 3.71
N VAL A 60 2.91 0.11 4.63
CA VAL A 60 1.49 -0.07 4.35
C VAL A 60 0.72 1.06 5.02
N TRP A 61 -0.13 1.72 4.24
CA TRP A 61 -1.05 2.76 4.70
C TRP A 61 -2.49 2.31 4.52
N CYS A 62 -3.37 2.81 5.37
CA CYS A 62 -4.81 2.59 5.31
C CYS A 62 -5.55 3.92 5.39
N ARG A 63 -6.79 3.93 4.92
CA ARG A 63 -7.77 5.00 5.16
C ARG A 63 -9.14 4.42 5.47
#